data_AF-A0A7L1L047-F1
#
_entry.id   AF-A0A7L1L047-F1
#
_cell.length_a   1.000
_cell.length_b   1.000
_cell.length_c   1.000
_cell.angle_alpha   90.00
_cell.angle_beta   90.00
_cell.angle_gamma   90.00
#
_symmetry.space_group_name_H-M   'P 1'
#
loop_
_entity.id
_entity.type
_entity.pdbx_description
1 polymer ?
#
loop_
_entity_poly.entity_id
_entity_poly.type
_entity_poly.pdbx_seq_one_letter_code
_entity_poly.pdbx_strand_id
1 'polypeptide(L)'
;MYSHWVALAFCCLGQLCADQSLKPQIAAPQLATNNPTLTTVALEKPFCVFDSSLHPNKSYVIYLYAMKESASAISSLVTTTNSKPLNSTFQQTSGGHLGPYKAALFSVPNCASPPKLTDVGDVNKASDVLKKYLFRVGDDGTCLYDPNFLDVCNPPLAPDTTYRFKYVLVDSTEVIIKDQTLWSDPIKTRRVKLPLKIDTWPGRRSGGMIVVTSILSVLVFLLLAGLLASVSSVVMGSEDSPAETKHMSQTIQQSEPRPQLSSE
;
A
#
# COMPACT_ATOMS: atom_id res chain seq x y z
N MET A 1 65.09 1.87 26.15
CA MET A 1 64.26 2.86 25.46
C MET A 1 63.99 2.34 24.06
N TYR A 2 62.74 2.07 23.68
CA TYR A 2 62.43 1.40 22.40
C TYR A 2 61.04 1.80 21.89
N SER A 3 60.93 2.07 20.59
CA SER A 3 59.71 2.23 19.77
C SER A 3 58.50 2.98 20.36
N HIS A 4 58.33 4.24 19.94
CA HIS A 4 57.05 4.99 20.03
C HIS A 4 56.53 5.46 18.66
N TRP A 5 56.99 4.86 17.56
CA TRP A 5 56.78 5.38 16.18
C TRP A 5 56.21 4.35 15.19
N VAL A 6 55.22 3.56 15.61
CA VAL A 6 54.50 2.59 14.72
C VAL A 6 52.96 2.66 14.84
N ALA A 7 52.42 3.16 15.95
CA ALA A 7 50.99 3.08 16.27
C ALA A 7 50.05 4.06 15.51
N LEU A 8 50.52 4.71 14.44
CA LEU A 8 49.83 5.84 13.79
C LEU A 8 49.83 5.77 12.24
N ALA A 9 49.73 4.55 11.67
CA ALA A 9 49.70 4.35 10.21
C ALA A 9 48.62 3.38 9.69
N PHE A 10 47.82 2.73 10.55
CA PHE A 10 46.97 1.60 10.16
C PHE A 10 45.44 1.79 10.27
N CYS A 11 44.95 2.98 10.65
CA CYS A 11 43.50 3.26 10.72
C CYS A 11 42.89 3.82 9.42
N CYS A 12 43.68 4.13 8.40
CA CYS A 12 43.22 4.79 7.17
C CYS A 12 43.21 3.88 5.91
N LEU A 13 43.24 2.55 6.11
CA LEU A 13 43.16 1.53 5.05
C LEU A 13 41.96 0.57 5.22
N GLY A 14 41.10 0.83 6.22
CA GLY A 14 39.95 -0.03 6.54
C GLY A 14 38.75 0.12 5.60
N GLN A 15 38.59 1.29 4.96
CA GLN A 15 37.64 1.46 3.85
C GLN A 15 38.27 0.99 2.55
N LEU A 16 38.50 -0.33 2.49
CA LEU A 16 38.49 -1.06 1.24
C LEU A 16 37.25 -0.65 0.45
N CYS A 17 37.44 -0.23 -0.82
CA CYS A 17 36.35 -0.21 -1.80
C CYS A 17 35.92 -1.66 -2.01
N ALA A 18 35.01 -2.14 -1.16
CA ALA A 18 34.40 -3.44 -1.34
C ALA A 18 33.60 -3.38 -2.64
N ASP A 19 34.00 -4.18 -3.63
CA ASP A 19 33.25 -4.44 -4.86
C ASP A 19 32.02 -5.30 -4.53
N GLN A 20 31.13 -4.74 -3.70
CA GLN A 20 29.79 -5.24 -3.46
C GLN A 20 28.94 -4.83 -4.66
N SER A 21 29.07 -5.58 -5.77
CA SER A 21 28.21 -5.45 -6.95
C SER A 21 26.74 -5.38 -6.52
N LEU A 22 26.19 -4.16 -6.55
CA LEU A 22 25.10 -3.79 -5.65
C LEU A 22 23.79 -4.42 -6.11
N LYS A 23 23.11 -5.18 -5.24
CA LYS A 23 21.81 -5.80 -5.61
C LYS A 23 20.71 -4.73 -5.76
N PRO A 24 19.81 -4.85 -6.76
CA PRO A 24 18.57 -4.09 -6.78
C PRO A 24 17.74 -4.37 -5.53
N GLN A 25 17.23 -3.32 -4.89
CA GLN A 25 16.43 -3.39 -3.68
C GLN A 25 15.00 -2.89 -3.90
N ILE A 26 14.08 -3.34 -3.04
CA ILE A 26 12.72 -2.79 -3.00
C ILE A 26 12.75 -1.36 -2.46
N ALA A 27 11.89 -0.50 -3.03
CA ALA A 27 11.68 0.86 -2.57
C ALA A 27 11.35 0.91 -1.07
N ALA A 28 12.08 1.76 -0.34
CA ALA A 28 11.92 1.96 1.10
C ALA A 28 10.45 2.27 1.47
N PRO A 29 9.95 1.84 2.64
CA PRO A 29 8.54 2.01 3.01
C PRO A 29 8.04 3.47 3.05
N GLN A 30 8.96 4.44 3.17
CA GLN A 30 8.66 5.87 3.12
C GLN A 30 8.39 6.39 1.69
N LEU A 31 8.91 5.70 0.67
CA LEU A 31 8.77 6.04 -0.75
C LEU A 31 7.70 5.21 -1.45
N ALA A 32 7.48 3.97 -1.01
CA ALA A 32 6.48 3.06 -1.54
C ALA A 32 5.81 2.22 -0.44
N THR A 33 4.87 2.82 0.28
CA THR A 33 4.01 2.10 1.24
C THR A 33 3.30 0.92 0.56
N ASN A 34 3.22 -0.22 1.24
CA ASN A 34 2.62 -1.47 0.75
C ASN A 34 3.29 -2.11 -0.49
N ASN A 35 4.57 -1.84 -0.73
CA ASN A 35 5.44 -2.56 -1.67
C ASN A 35 5.90 -3.93 -1.10
N PRO A 36 6.05 -5.00 -1.91
CA PRO A 36 5.38 -5.28 -3.19
C PRO A 36 3.85 -5.28 -3.07
N THR A 37 3.15 -4.98 -4.16
CA THR A 37 1.68 -5.07 -4.26
C THR A 37 1.25 -6.46 -4.76
N LEU A 38 0.00 -6.59 -5.22
CA LEU A 38 -0.51 -7.80 -5.87
C LEU A 38 0.20 -8.10 -7.20
N THR A 39 0.47 -7.07 -8.00
CA THR A 39 0.97 -7.20 -9.38
C THR A 39 2.18 -6.29 -9.68
N THR A 40 2.65 -5.50 -8.71
CA THR A 40 3.73 -4.54 -8.95
C THR A 40 4.80 -4.55 -7.85
N VAL A 41 6.06 -4.41 -8.25
CA VAL A 41 7.20 -4.18 -7.35
C VAL A 41 7.77 -2.79 -7.64
N ALA A 42 7.88 -1.93 -6.64
CA ALA A 42 8.68 -0.71 -6.74
C ALA A 42 10.12 -1.03 -6.32
N LEU A 43 11.08 -0.68 -7.17
CA LEU A 43 12.52 -0.85 -6.95
C LEU A 43 13.20 0.51 -6.89
N GLU A 44 14.27 0.63 -6.11
CA GLU A 44 15.10 1.84 -6.09
C GLU A 44 16.06 1.82 -7.28
N LYS A 45 16.09 2.92 -8.05
CA LYS A 45 17.01 3.07 -9.18
C LYS A 45 18.46 3.08 -8.67
N PRO A 46 19.41 2.56 -9.45
CA PRO A 46 20.79 2.36 -9.01
C PRO A 46 21.61 3.67 -9.09
N PHE A 47 21.31 4.64 -8.21
CA PHE A 47 22.15 5.82 -8.01
C PHE A 47 23.55 5.41 -7.56
N CYS A 48 24.59 6.02 -8.14
CA CYS A 48 26.00 5.82 -7.80
C CYS A 48 26.58 4.41 -8.05
N VAL A 49 25.78 3.43 -8.49
CA VAL A 49 26.20 2.02 -8.65
C VAL A 49 27.14 1.82 -9.84
N PHE A 50 26.94 2.59 -10.91
CA PHE A 50 27.59 2.39 -12.20
C PHE A 50 28.64 3.47 -12.53
N ASP A 51 28.87 4.42 -11.62
CA ASP A 51 29.63 5.65 -11.88
C ASP A 51 31.08 5.40 -12.32
N SER A 52 31.71 4.34 -11.80
CA SER A 52 33.04 3.85 -12.19
C SER A 52 33.12 3.35 -13.64
N SER A 53 31.98 2.97 -14.23
CA SER A 53 31.86 2.44 -15.59
C SER A 53 31.40 3.51 -16.60
N LEU A 54 31.03 4.71 -16.15
CA LEU A 54 30.63 5.83 -17.00
C LEU A 54 31.86 6.56 -17.56
N HIS A 55 31.93 6.74 -18.88
CA HIS A 55 33.01 7.45 -19.56
C HIS A 55 32.50 8.76 -20.20
N PRO A 56 33.33 9.83 -20.26
CA PRO A 56 32.98 11.04 -20.99
C PRO A 56 32.67 10.80 -22.47
N ASN A 57 31.81 11.63 -23.06
CA ASN A 57 31.37 11.57 -24.46
C ASN A 57 30.72 10.23 -24.89
N LYS A 58 30.31 9.39 -23.93
CA LYS A 58 29.49 8.20 -24.14
C LYS A 58 28.07 8.39 -23.60
N SER A 59 27.12 7.70 -24.22
CA SER A 59 25.71 7.68 -23.82
C SER A 59 25.36 6.30 -23.30
N TYR A 60 24.61 6.26 -22.20
CA TYR A 60 24.33 5.05 -21.44
C TYR A 60 22.86 4.94 -21.07
N VAL A 61 22.35 3.72 -21.12
CA VAL A 61 21.00 3.36 -20.67
C VAL A 61 21.07 2.16 -19.73
N ILE A 62 20.15 2.10 -18.79
CA ILE A 62 20.01 0.99 -17.85
C ILE A 62 18.86 0.12 -18.34
N TYR A 63 19.14 -1.17 -18.56
CA TYR A 63 18.13 -2.19 -18.76
C TYR A 63 17.83 -2.84 -17.42
N LEU A 64 16.54 -2.94 -17.09
CA LEU A 64 16.03 -3.71 -15.96
C LEU A 64 15.51 -5.05 -16.47
N TYR A 65 16.13 -6.13 -16.02
CA TYR A 65 15.67 -7.49 -16.28
C TYR A 65 14.85 -8.02 -15.11
N ALA A 66 13.83 -8.83 -15.42
CA ALA A 66 13.02 -9.55 -14.45
C ALA A 66 12.92 -11.04 -14.81
N MET A 67 13.00 -11.92 -13.81
CA MET A 67 12.75 -13.37 -13.95
C MET A 67 11.98 -13.89 -12.72
N LYS A 68 11.26 -15.01 -12.86
CA LYS A 68 10.68 -15.75 -11.73
C LYS A 68 11.78 -16.55 -11.02
N GLU A 69 11.65 -16.71 -9.71
CA GLU A 69 12.60 -17.51 -8.89
C GLU A 69 12.71 -18.97 -9.37
N SER A 70 11.66 -19.50 -10.02
CA SER A 70 11.61 -20.86 -10.55
C SER A 70 12.34 -21.08 -11.88
N ALA A 71 12.87 -20.02 -12.51
CA ALA A 71 13.62 -20.13 -13.75
C ALA A 71 15.05 -20.66 -13.50
N SER A 72 15.61 -21.40 -14.46
CA SER A 72 16.86 -22.16 -14.24
C SER A 72 18.08 -21.26 -14.07
N ALA A 73 19.11 -21.72 -13.34
CA ALA A 73 20.36 -20.97 -13.17
C ALA A 73 21.04 -20.65 -14.53
N ILE A 74 20.99 -21.57 -15.49
CA ILE A 74 21.49 -21.37 -16.87
C ILE A 74 20.74 -20.24 -17.58
N SER A 75 19.43 -20.10 -17.33
CA SER A 75 18.64 -19.01 -17.91
C SER A 75 19.00 -17.63 -17.34
N SER A 76 19.60 -17.53 -16.16
CA SER A 76 19.82 -16.26 -15.42
C SER A 76 20.83 -15.28 -16.05
N LEU A 77 21.39 -15.60 -17.21
CA LEU A 77 22.25 -14.70 -17.98
C LEU A 77 21.42 -13.63 -18.71
N VAL A 78 21.92 -12.40 -18.66
CA VAL A 78 21.36 -11.22 -19.37
C VAL A 78 22.25 -10.77 -20.54
N THR A 79 23.34 -11.51 -20.77
CA THR A 79 24.34 -11.31 -21.81
C THR A 79 24.19 -12.35 -22.91
N THR A 80 24.41 -11.95 -24.16
CA THR A 80 24.69 -12.85 -25.28
C THR A 80 26.19 -13.17 -25.36
N THR A 81 26.58 -14.13 -26.21
CA THR A 81 28.00 -14.49 -26.44
C THR A 81 28.88 -13.32 -26.89
N ASN A 82 28.28 -12.30 -27.53
CA ASN A 82 28.98 -11.15 -28.09
C ASN A 82 28.90 -9.92 -27.16
N SER A 83 28.71 -10.13 -25.87
CA SER A 83 28.52 -9.09 -24.82
C SER A 83 27.36 -8.11 -25.05
N LYS A 84 26.48 -8.38 -26.03
CA LYS A 84 25.25 -7.60 -26.24
C LYS A 84 24.17 -8.01 -25.22
N PRO A 85 23.31 -7.07 -24.78
CA PRO A 85 22.20 -7.39 -23.89
C PRO A 85 21.19 -8.35 -24.53
N LEU A 86 20.62 -9.23 -23.71
CA LEU A 86 19.58 -10.16 -24.11
C LEU A 86 18.29 -9.41 -24.46
N ASN A 87 17.77 -9.58 -25.68
CA ASN A 87 16.56 -8.90 -26.16
C ASN A 87 15.29 -9.77 -26.04
N SER A 88 15.17 -10.52 -24.94
CA SER A 88 14.03 -11.39 -24.63
C SER A 88 12.81 -10.60 -24.17
N THR A 89 11.64 -10.93 -24.72
CA THR A 89 10.36 -10.29 -24.34
C THR A 89 9.64 -11.03 -23.20
N PHE A 90 8.65 -10.37 -22.60
CA PHE A 90 7.77 -10.98 -21.59
C PHE A 90 7.06 -12.23 -22.13
N GLN A 91 6.55 -12.16 -23.37
CA GLN A 91 5.85 -13.24 -24.03
C GLN A 91 6.79 -14.44 -24.27
N GLN A 92 7.97 -14.19 -24.84
CA GLN A 92 8.98 -15.23 -25.14
C GLN A 92 9.46 -16.00 -23.90
N THR A 93 9.47 -15.34 -22.73
CA THR A 93 9.91 -15.95 -21.46
C THR A 93 8.78 -16.56 -20.63
N SER A 94 7.53 -16.51 -21.11
CA SER A 94 6.33 -16.84 -20.31
C SER A 94 6.30 -16.06 -18.97
N GLY A 95 6.45 -14.74 -19.10
CA GLY A 95 6.49 -13.78 -18.00
C GLY A 95 7.61 -14.06 -16.99
N GLY A 96 8.82 -14.33 -17.48
CA GLY A 96 10.00 -14.62 -16.66
C GLY A 96 10.15 -16.07 -16.20
N HIS A 97 9.35 -17.02 -16.69
CA HIS A 97 9.41 -18.43 -16.28
C HIS A 97 10.56 -19.21 -16.93
N LEU A 98 10.86 -18.91 -18.20
CA LEU A 98 11.88 -19.60 -18.99
C LEU A 98 13.26 -18.93 -18.91
N GLY A 99 13.34 -17.75 -18.30
CA GLY A 99 14.52 -16.90 -18.20
C GLY A 99 14.15 -15.43 -18.03
N PRO A 100 15.14 -14.53 -17.95
CA PRO A 100 14.92 -13.11 -17.77
C PRO A 100 14.39 -12.46 -19.04
N TYR A 101 13.45 -11.53 -18.89
CA TYR A 101 13.02 -10.60 -19.93
C TYR A 101 13.43 -9.17 -19.58
N LYS A 102 13.63 -8.34 -20.61
CA LYS A 102 13.82 -6.90 -20.46
C LYS A 102 12.47 -6.28 -20.07
N ALA A 103 12.35 -5.83 -18.82
CA ALA A 103 11.13 -5.29 -18.22
C ALA A 103 11.08 -3.75 -18.22
N ALA A 104 12.23 -3.07 -18.24
CA ALA A 104 12.30 -1.63 -18.43
C ALA A 104 13.61 -1.17 -19.09
N LEU A 105 13.58 0.05 -19.64
CA LEU A 105 14.74 0.82 -20.09
C LEU A 105 14.61 2.22 -19.48
N PHE A 106 15.66 2.75 -18.85
CA PHE A 106 15.69 4.14 -18.38
C PHE A 106 17.11 4.72 -18.37
N SER A 107 17.21 6.06 -18.39
CA SER A 107 18.49 6.78 -18.33
C SER A 107 19.21 6.56 -17.00
N VAL A 108 20.55 6.57 -17.01
CA VAL A 108 21.37 6.47 -15.79
C VAL A 108 21.00 7.61 -14.81
N PRO A 109 20.69 7.32 -13.53
CA PRO A 109 20.41 8.36 -12.54
C PRO A 109 21.69 9.11 -12.13
N ASN A 110 21.62 10.44 -12.04
CA ASN A 110 22.77 11.27 -11.68
C ASN A 110 23.06 11.18 -10.17
N CYS A 111 24.23 10.62 -9.80
CA CYS A 111 24.70 10.51 -8.41
C CYS A 111 25.11 11.85 -7.79
N ALA A 112 25.74 12.75 -8.55
CA ALA A 112 26.29 14.02 -8.05
C ALA A 112 25.21 15.08 -7.75
N SER A 113 24.05 14.99 -8.42
CA SER A 113 22.88 15.82 -8.16
C SER A 113 21.61 14.96 -8.10
N PRO A 114 21.38 14.23 -6.99
CA PRO A 114 20.12 13.51 -6.80
C PRO A 114 18.98 14.52 -6.66
N PRO A 115 17.70 14.11 -6.84
CA PRO A 115 16.57 14.96 -6.54
C PRO A 115 16.55 15.38 -5.06
N LYS A 116 15.66 16.31 -4.70
CA LYS A 116 15.41 16.64 -3.30
C LYS A 116 14.18 15.89 -2.79
N LEU A 117 14.39 15.03 -1.79
CA LEU A 117 13.33 14.22 -1.19
C LEU A 117 12.29 15.06 -0.43
N THR A 118 12.66 16.28 -0.03
CA THR A 118 11.73 17.29 0.52
C THR A 118 10.55 17.58 -0.40
N ASP A 119 10.79 17.49 -1.72
CA ASP A 119 9.82 17.88 -2.74
C ASP A 119 8.71 16.82 -2.92
N VAL A 120 8.86 15.65 -2.27
CA VAL A 120 7.81 14.62 -2.13
C VAL A 120 6.68 15.09 -1.20
N GLY A 121 6.94 16.06 -0.32
CA GLY A 121 5.91 16.69 0.51
C GLY A 121 4.92 17.56 -0.26
N ASP A 122 5.29 18.03 -1.46
CA ASP A 122 4.36 18.69 -2.38
C ASP A 122 3.62 17.63 -3.21
N VAL A 123 2.34 17.42 -2.89
CA VAL A 123 1.45 16.44 -3.54
C VAL A 123 1.46 16.57 -5.07
N ASN A 124 1.62 17.78 -5.61
CA ASN A 124 1.64 18.04 -7.04
C ASN A 124 2.95 17.58 -7.72
N LYS A 125 4.04 17.50 -6.96
CA LYS A 125 5.38 17.09 -7.45
C LYS A 125 5.75 15.67 -7.05
N ALA A 126 5.13 15.11 -6.01
CA ALA A 126 5.46 13.82 -5.43
C ALA A 126 5.58 12.68 -6.46
N SER A 127 4.66 12.60 -7.43
CA SER A 127 4.72 11.59 -8.49
C SER A 127 6.00 11.70 -9.34
N ASP A 128 6.38 12.91 -9.77
CA ASP A 128 7.52 13.12 -10.66
C ASP A 128 8.87 13.13 -9.92
N VAL A 129 8.86 13.39 -8.61
CA VAL A 129 10.03 13.16 -7.75
C VAL A 129 10.21 11.64 -7.52
N LEU A 130 9.15 10.91 -7.18
CA LEU A 130 9.22 9.45 -6.99
C LEU A 130 9.60 8.71 -8.28
N LYS A 131 9.14 9.13 -9.46
CA LYS A 131 9.60 8.60 -10.77
C LYS A 131 11.11 8.78 -11.02
N LYS A 132 11.77 9.74 -10.36
CA LYS A 132 13.23 9.90 -10.47
C LYS A 132 14.00 8.92 -9.58
N TYR A 133 13.44 8.56 -8.42
CA TYR A 133 14.05 7.58 -7.50
C TYR A 133 13.70 6.13 -7.80
N LEU A 134 12.46 5.86 -8.20
CA LEU A 134 11.91 4.52 -8.27
C LEU A 134 11.65 4.08 -9.71
N PHE A 135 11.68 2.77 -9.93
CA PHE A 135 11.02 2.14 -11.06
C PHE A 135 9.95 1.17 -10.56
N ARG A 136 8.75 1.21 -11.14
CA ARG A 136 7.64 0.32 -10.77
C ARG A 136 7.47 -0.76 -11.83
N VAL A 137 7.92 -1.97 -11.52
CA VAL A 137 7.69 -3.13 -12.39
C VAL A 137 6.22 -3.53 -12.32
N GLY A 138 5.59 -3.74 -13.48
CA GLY A 138 4.26 -4.30 -13.63
C GLY A 138 3.09 -3.30 -13.67
N ASP A 139 3.32 -2.03 -14.00
CA ASP A 139 2.27 -1.01 -14.05
C ASP A 139 1.72 -0.69 -15.44
N ASP A 140 2.25 -1.28 -16.52
CA ASP A 140 1.78 -1.08 -17.90
C ASP A 140 1.10 -2.32 -18.48
N GLY A 141 -0.24 -2.32 -18.50
CA GLY A 141 -1.02 -3.38 -19.15
C GLY A 141 -1.11 -3.28 -20.68
N THR A 142 -0.66 -2.18 -21.31
CA THR A 142 -0.97 -1.89 -22.73
C THR A 142 -0.31 -2.88 -23.68
N CYS A 143 0.93 -3.26 -23.41
CA CYS A 143 1.73 -4.22 -24.19
C CYS A 143 1.22 -5.68 -24.13
N LEU A 144 0.11 -5.95 -23.41
CA LEU A 144 -0.59 -7.24 -23.45
C LEU A 144 -1.69 -7.31 -24.51
N TYR A 145 -2.14 -6.17 -25.06
CA TYR A 145 -3.22 -6.13 -26.07
C TYR A 145 -2.71 -6.25 -27.50
N ASP A 146 -1.46 -5.90 -27.78
CA ASP A 146 -0.80 -6.11 -29.07
C ASP A 146 0.09 -7.37 -29.03
N PRO A 147 -0.24 -8.45 -29.76
CA PRO A 147 0.60 -9.64 -29.83
C PRO A 147 1.93 -9.42 -30.57
N ASN A 148 2.08 -8.32 -31.30
CA ASN A 148 3.29 -7.96 -32.06
C ASN A 148 4.10 -6.84 -31.38
N PHE A 149 3.82 -6.51 -30.12
CA PHE A 149 4.47 -5.39 -29.42
C PHE A 149 6.00 -5.51 -29.42
N LEU A 150 6.67 -4.59 -30.13
CA LEU A 150 8.12 -4.65 -30.40
C LEU A 150 9.01 -3.98 -29.35
N ASP A 151 8.44 -3.22 -28.42
CA ASP A 151 9.18 -2.43 -27.42
C ASP A 151 9.23 -3.13 -26.04
N VAL A 152 9.74 -2.45 -25.03
CA VAL A 152 9.90 -2.95 -23.66
C VAL A 152 8.56 -3.00 -22.94
N CYS A 153 8.06 -4.22 -22.73
CA CYS A 153 6.78 -4.47 -22.05
C CYS A 153 6.96 -4.59 -20.53
N ASN A 154 6.20 -3.80 -19.74
CA ASN A 154 6.22 -3.77 -18.27
C ASN A 154 4.89 -4.29 -17.63
N PRO A 155 4.42 -5.50 -17.95
CA PRO A 155 3.06 -5.93 -17.65
C PRO A 155 2.88 -6.41 -16.21
N PRO A 156 1.64 -6.33 -15.68
CA PRO A 156 1.28 -6.82 -14.34
C PRO A 156 1.91 -8.16 -13.99
N LEU A 157 2.73 -8.16 -12.93
CA LEU A 157 3.39 -9.35 -12.41
C LEU A 157 2.36 -10.34 -11.87
N ALA A 158 2.68 -11.63 -11.94
CA ALA A 158 1.81 -12.68 -11.42
C ALA A 158 1.65 -12.54 -9.89
N PRO A 159 0.43 -12.77 -9.35
CA PRO A 159 0.18 -12.71 -7.91
C PRO A 159 0.81 -13.90 -7.17
N ASP A 160 1.08 -13.73 -5.87
CA ASP A 160 1.69 -14.75 -4.99
C ASP A 160 2.98 -15.39 -5.55
N THR A 161 3.69 -14.69 -6.42
CA THR A 161 4.83 -15.20 -7.23
C THR A 161 6.12 -14.50 -6.84
N THR A 162 7.21 -15.25 -6.75
CA THR A 162 8.54 -14.71 -6.42
C THR A 162 9.32 -14.38 -7.68
N TYR A 163 9.87 -13.17 -7.74
CA TYR A 163 10.67 -12.63 -8.84
C TYR A 163 12.04 -12.17 -8.35
N ARG A 164 13.02 -12.13 -9.26
CA ARG A 164 14.28 -11.40 -9.10
C ARG A 164 14.45 -10.36 -10.18
N PHE A 165 15.26 -9.34 -9.86
CA PHE A 165 15.53 -8.20 -10.72
C PHE A 165 17.04 -7.96 -10.86
N LYS A 166 17.46 -7.40 -12.01
CA LYS A 166 18.87 -7.06 -12.28
C LYS A 166 18.95 -5.77 -13.10
N TYR A 167 19.87 -4.87 -12.73
CA TYR A 167 20.21 -3.71 -13.55
C TYR A 167 21.46 -3.99 -14.38
N VAL A 168 21.46 -3.49 -15.62
CA VAL A 168 22.53 -3.69 -16.59
C VAL A 168 22.82 -2.36 -17.28
N LEU A 169 24.07 -1.91 -17.23
CA LEU A 169 24.55 -0.72 -17.92
C LEU A 169 24.91 -1.06 -19.36
N VAL A 170 24.27 -0.39 -20.31
CA VAL A 170 24.48 -0.59 -21.76
C VAL A 170 24.95 0.72 -22.38
N ASP A 171 26.05 0.65 -23.14
CA ASP A 171 26.45 1.73 -24.05
C ASP A 171 25.43 1.82 -25.19
N SER A 172 24.72 2.94 -25.30
CA SER A 172 23.59 3.06 -26.24
C SER A 172 24.02 3.14 -27.70
N THR A 173 25.30 3.40 -27.98
CA THR A 173 25.86 3.54 -29.34
C THR A 173 26.38 2.20 -29.85
N GLU A 174 27.05 1.43 -28.99
CA GLU A 174 27.59 0.10 -29.33
C GLU A 174 26.59 -1.03 -29.11
N VAL A 175 25.59 -0.82 -28.24
CA VAL A 175 24.66 -1.84 -27.73
C VAL A 175 25.42 -3.02 -27.10
N ILE A 176 26.40 -2.68 -26.27
CA ILE A 176 27.27 -3.61 -25.52
C ILE A 176 27.08 -3.34 -24.03
N ILE A 177 26.98 -4.42 -23.25
CA ILE A 177 26.96 -4.35 -21.78
C ILE A 177 28.34 -3.92 -21.29
N LYS A 178 28.38 -2.87 -20.47
CA LYS A 178 29.59 -2.35 -19.84
C LYS A 178 29.69 -2.77 -18.38
N ASP A 179 28.55 -2.90 -17.69
CA ASP A 179 28.48 -3.23 -16.27
C ASP A 179 27.12 -3.86 -15.91
N GLN A 180 27.02 -4.55 -14.77
CA GLN A 180 25.79 -5.19 -14.28
C GLN A 180 25.81 -5.43 -12.78
N THR A 181 24.63 -5.32 -12.15
CA THR A 181 24.45 -5.69 -10.73
C THR A 181 24.50 -7.20 -10.52
N LEU A 182 24.60 -7.64 -9.26
CA LEU A 182 24.06 -8.94 -8.88
C LEU A 182 22.54 -8.99 -9.11
N TRP A 183 21.98 -10.21 -9.18
CA TRP A 183 20.54 -10.41 -9.07
C TRP A 183 20.06 -10.00 -7.68
N SER A 184 18.87 -9.39 -7.60
CA SER A 184 18.21 -9.08 -6.33
C SER A 184 18.00 -10.33 -5.48
N ASP A 185 17.77 -10.12 -4.20
CA ASP A 185 17.17 -11.15 -3.36
C ASP A 185 15.72 -11.46 -3.81
N PRO A 186 15.15 -12.63 -3.48
CA PRO A 186 13.85 -13.06 -4.02
C PRO A 186 12.69 -12.22 -3.48
N ILE A 187 12.02 -11.46 -4.36
CA ILE A 187 10.94 -10.53 -4.00
C ILE A 187 9.60 -11.12 -4.40
N LYS A 188 8.71 -11.32 -3.43
CA LYS A 188 7.42 -11.99 -3.64
C LYS A 188 6.25 -11.00 -3.72
N THR A 189 5.43 -11.10 -4.76
CA THR A 189 4.16 -10.36 -4.88
C THR A 189 3.14 -10.84 -3.85
N ARG A 190 2.21 -9.97 -3.45
CA ARG A 190 1.17 -10.32 -2.47
C ARG A 190 0.19 -11.34 -3.04
N ARG A 191 -0.45 -12.11 -2.17
CA ARG A 191 -1.57 -13.00 -2.51
C ARG A 191 -2.90 -12.26 -2.44
N VAL A 192 -3.83 -12.54 -3.35
CA VAL A 192 -5.23 -12.11 -3.22
C VAL A 192 -5.86 -12.76 -1.98
N LYS A 193 -6.35 -11.97 -1.02
CA LYS A 193 -7.44 -12.43 -0.15
C LYS A 193 -8.70 -12.41 -1.00
N LEU A 194 -9.30 -13.58 -1.28
CA LEU A 194 -10.57 -13.66 -2.02
C LEU A 194 -11.59 -12.70 -1.37
N PRO A 195 -12.36 -11.92 -2.14
CA PRO A 195 -13.39 -11.03 -1.59
C PRO A 195 -14.38 -11.75 -0.67
N LEU A 196 -14.73 -13.00 -1.00
CA LEU A 196 -15.57 -13.91 -0.20
C LEU A 196 -14.97 -14.29 1.17
N LYS A 197 -13.70 -13.95 1.44
CA LYS A 197 -12.98 -14.15 2.71
C LYS A 197 -12.54 -12.81 3.33
N ILE A 198 -13.00 -11.68 2.78
CA ILE A 198 -12.96 -10.40 3.46
C ILE A 198 -14.25 -10.32 4.28
N ASP A 199 -14.10 -10.41 5.60
CA ASP A 199 -15.18 -10.09 6.55
C ASP A 199 -15.48 -8.59 6.45
N THR A 200 -16.51 -8.26 5.67
CA THR A 200 -17.01 -6.88 5.47
C THR A 200 -18.04 -6.49 6.53
N TRP A 201 -18.33 -7.35 7.51
CA TRP A 201 -19.41 -7.14 8.47
C TRP A 201 -19.06 -6.03 9.48
N PRO A 202 -19.82 -4.91 9.54
CA PRO A 202 -19.52 -3.82 10.47
C PRO A 202 -19.62 -4.21 11.95
N GLY A 203 -20.42 -5.24 12.27
CA GLY A 203 -20.84 -5.56 13.63
C GLY A 203 -19.76 -6.12 14.57
N ARG A 204 -18.52 -6.35 14.10
CA ARG A 204 -17.45 -6.94 14.94
C ARG A 204 -16.89 -5.98 16.01
N ARG A 205 -17.34 -4.73 16.05
CA ARG A 205 -17.21 -3.82 17.19
C ARG A 205 -18.56 -3.16 17.48
N SER A 206 -18.88 -2.99 18.77
CA SER A 206 -19.87 -2.05 19.29
C SER A 206 -21.38 -2.25 19.03
N GLY A 207 -21.85 -3.28 18.32
CA GLY A 207 -23.30 -3.50 18.12
C GLY A 207 -24.10 -3.54 19.44
N GLY A 208 -23.75 -4.46 20.35
CA GLY A 208 -24.37 -4.53 21.68
C GLY A 208 -24.05 -3.32 22.58
N MET A 209 -22.88 -2.69 22.43
CA MET A 209 -22.52 -1.52 23.24
C MET A 209 -23.39 -0.31 22.91
N ILE A 210 -23.73 -0.08 21.63
CA ILE A 210 -24.66 0.97 21.20
C ILE A 210 -26.04 0.76 21.84
N VAL A 211 -26.56 -0.48 21.79
CA VAL A 211 -27.86 -0.84 22.40
C VAL A 211 -27.86 -0.66 23.92
N VAL A 212 -26.79 -1.04 24.61
CA VAL A 212 -26.66 -0.81 26.06
C VAL A 212 -26.60 0.68 26.39
N THR A 213 -25.84 1.48 25.62
CA THR A 213 -25.76 2.94 25.85
C THR A 213 -27.08 3.67 25.58
N SER A 214 -27.86 3.26 24.57
CA SER A 214 -29.15 3.89 24.28
C SER A 214 -30.20 3.56 25.33
N ILE A 215 -30.30 2.29 25.75
CA ILE A 215 -31.20 1.87 26.85
C ILE A 215 -30.84 2.60 28.15
N LEU A 216 -29.55 2.63 28.52
CA LEU A 216 -29.12 3.30 29.75
C LEU A 216 -29.39 4.81 29.70
N SER A 217 -29.18 5.47 28.57
CA SER A 217 -29.48 6.90 28.39
C SER A 217 -30.97 7.21 28.55
N VAL A 218 -31.85 6.40 27.97
CA VAL A 218 -33.32 6.55 28.12
C VAL A 218 -33.76 6.30 29.57
N LEU A 219 -33.23 5.28 30.24
CA LEU A 219 -33.54 5.01 31.64
C LEU A 219 -33.09 6.16 32.57
N VAL A 220 -31.88 6.69 32.38
CA VAL A 220 -31.40 7.85 33.16
C VAL A 220 -32.25 9.09 32.92
N PHE A 221 -32.67 9.36 31.68
CA PHE A 221 -33.57 10.47 31.37
C PHE A 221 -34.93 10.33 32.07
N LEU A 222 -35.54 9.14 32.04
CA LEU A 222 -36.83 8.87 32.70
C LEU A 222 -36.72 8.98 34.23
N LEU A 223 -35.62 8.51 34.83
CA LEU A 223 -35.36 8.66 36.26
C LEU A 223 -35.21 10.14 36.66
N LEU A 224 -34.47 10.94 35.89
CA LEU A 224 -34.32 12.37 36.12
C LEU A 224 -35.65 13.12 35.97
N ALA A 225 -36.45 12.79 34.95
CA ALA A 225 -37.78 13.38 34.76
C ALA A 225 -38.73 13.02 35.93
N GLY A 226 -38.70 11.76 36.41
CA GLY A 226 -39.50 11.32 37.56
C GLY A 226 -39.09 11.99 38.87
N LEU A 227 -37.78 12.17 39.10
CA LEU A 227 -37.26 12.91 40.26
C LEU A 227 -37.63 14.41 40.21
N LEU A 228 -37.53 15.04 39.04
CA LEU A 228 -37.97 16.43 38.87
C LEU A 228 -39.47 16.56 39.13
N ALA A 229 -40.29 15.64 38.61
CA ALA A 229 -41.73 15.63 38.85
C ALA A 229 -42.08 15.43 40.34
N SER A 230 -41.36 14.57 41.08
CA SER A 230 -41.60 14.37 42.51
C SER A 230 -41.18 15.58 43.35
N VAL A 231 -40.04 16.21 43.04
CA VAL A 231 -39.61 17.45 43.70
C VAL A 231 -40.58 18.60 43.40
N SER A 232 -40.99 18.77 42.14
CA SER A 232 -42.02 19.77 41.77
C SER A 232 -43.35 19.53 42.47
N SER A 233 -43.78 18.27 42.63
CA SER A 233 -45.00 17.93 43.37
C SER A 233 -44.89 18.24 44.87
N VAL A 234 -43.71 18.07 45.48
CA VAL A 234 -43.45 18.43 46.88
C VAL A 234 -43.38 19.95 47.08
N VAL A 235 -42.81 20.68 46.12
CA VAL A 235 -42.75 22.16 46.17
C VAL A 235 -44.14 22.78 45.94
N MET A 236 -44.84 22.38 44.87
CA MET A 236 -46.19 22.88 44.57
C MET A 236 -47.23 22.40 45.59
N GLY A 237 -47.01 21.23 46.20
CA GLY A 237 -47.82 20.74 47.33
C GLY A 237 -47.61 21.50 48.65
N SER A 238 -46.80 22.57 48.66
CA SER A 238 -46.57 23.45 49.80
C SER A 238 -47.14 24.86 49.60
N GLU A 239 -47.87 25.13 48.51
CA GLU A 239 -48.64 26.37 48.32
C GLU A 239 -50.14 26.13 48.60
N ASP A 240 -50.60 26.53 49.78
CA ASP A 240 -51.99 26.37 50.25
C ASP A 240 -53.02 27.19 49.44
N SER A 241 -54.16 26.56 49.10
CA SER A 241 -55.48 27.23 49.08
C SER A 241 -56.66 26.25 48.95
N PRO A 242 -57.90 26.66 49.31
CA PRO A 242 -58.51 26.05 50.49
C PRO A 242 -59.74 25.18 50.19
N ALA A 243 -60.22 24.51 51.23
CA ALA A 243 -61.49 23.78 51.20
C ALA A 243 -62.68 24.69 51.55
N GLU A 244 -63.74 24.66 50.74
CA GLU A 244 -65.12 24.65 51.26
C GLU A 244 -66.07 23.85 50.36
N THR A 245 -67.32 23.67 50.80
CA THR A 245 -68.18 22.53 50.44
C THR A 245 -69.47 22.91 49.71
N LYS A 246 -70.14 21.88 49.14
CA LYS A 246 -71.54 21.85 48.66
C LYS A 246 -71.80 22.67 47.36
N HIS A 247 -72.73 22.27 46.50
CA HIS A 247 -73.99 21.55 46.77
C HIS A 247 -74.30 20.42 45.79
N MET A 248 -74.95 19.37 46.31
CA MET A 248 -75.67 18.34 45.53
C MET A 248 -77.17 18.56 45.73
N SER A 249 -77.96 18.42 44.65
CA SER A 249 -79.43 18.35 44.68
C SER A 249 -79.95 17.41 43.57
N GLN A 250 -80.84 16.49 43.94
CA GLN A 250 -81.65 15.63 43.05
C GLN A 250 -83.01 16.36 42.77
N THR A 251 -84.05 15.87 42.08
CA THR A 251 -84.46 14.57 41.45
C THR A 251 -85.28 14.95 40.16
N ILE A 252 -86.19 14.26 39.43
CA ILE A 252 -87.02 13.02 39.38
C ILE A 252 -87.03 12.66 37.85
N GLN A 253 -86.59 11.50 37.33
CA GLN A 253 -87.07 10.09 37.40
C GLN A 253 -88.41 9.78 36.68
N GLN A 254 -88.38 9.14 35.50
CA GLN A 254 -89.46 8.26 34.98
C GLN A 254 -88.92 7.39 33.80
N SER A 255 -88.38 6.19 34.03
CA SER A 255 -89.03 4.85 34.04
C SER A 255 -89.46 4.30 32.66
N GLU A 256 -88.78 3.24 32.20
CA GLU A 256 -89.11 2.37 31.05
C GLU A 256 -90.25 1.37 31.42
N PRO A 257 -90.87 0.60 30.48
CA PRO A 257 -90.24 -0.66 30.04
C PRO A 257 -90.49 -1.13 28.57
N ARG A 258 -89.52 -1.89 28.06
CA ARG A 258 -89.48 -2.67 26.81
C ARG A 258 -90.32 -3.97 26.79
N PRO A 259 -90.71 -4.45 25.58
CA PRO A 259 -90.89 -5.88 25.28
C PRO A 259 -89.93 -6.40 24.15
N GLN A 260 -89.83 -7.73 24.01
CA GLN A 260 -89.01 -8.45 23.00
C GLN A 260 -89.83 -8.90 21.78
N LEU A 261 -89.18 -9.27 20.67
CA LEU A 261 -88.98 -10.68 20.21
C LEU A 261 -88.86 -10.80 18.66
N SER A 262 -88.18 -11.87 18.19
CA SER A 262 -88.11 -12.38 16.79
C SER A 262 -87.44 -11.49 15.74
N SER A 263 -86.90 -12.00 14.63
CA SER A 263 -86.39 -13.34 14.21
C SER A 263 -85.40 -13.06 13.06
N GLU A 264 -84.48 -13.93 12.63
CA GLU A 264 -84.50 -15.41 12.52
C GLU A 264 -83.09 -15.99 12.75
#